data_AF-A0A370LRL0-F1
#
_entry.id   AF-A0A370LRL0-F1
#
_cell.length_a   1.000
_cell.length_b   1.000
_cell.length_c   1.000
_cell.angle_alpha   90.00
_cell.angle_beta   90.00
_cell.angle_gamma   90.00
#
_symmetry.space_group_name_H-M   'P 1'
#
loop_
_entity.id
_entity.type
_entity.pdbx_description
1 polymer ?
#
loop_
_entity_poly.entity_id
_entity_poly.type
_entity_poly.pdbx_seq_one_letter_code
_entity_poly.pdbx_strand_id
1 'polypeptide(L)'
;MRILDAGHVYEIDCIDGEEAQKLSFVKREGPGYPFNKGSHPGTNVREVIRCLIDRTKYLNNQKPCAETESALECLKTALFLYEARAARRHNRHLKLASTNELMYREVCDGCKHVGCEGHCSEK
;
A
#
# COMPACT_ATOMS: atom_id res chain seq x y z
N MET A 1 14.07 -11.30 -5.46
CA MET A 1 13.11 -10.41 -6.17
C MET A 1 13.65 -10.01 -7.53
N ARG A 2 12.88 -10.22 -8.59
CA ARG A 2 13.17 -9.82 -9.98
C ARG A 2 12.12 -8.84 -10.47
N ILE A 3 12.54 -7.82 -11.22
CA ILE A 3 11.63 -6.83 -11.84
C ILE A 3 11.18 -7.38 -13.19
N LEU A 4 9.86 -7.52 -13.38
CA LEU A 4 9.26 -7.96 -14.65
C LEU A 4 8.68 -6.78 -15.45
N ASP A 5 8.13 -5.78 -14.75
CA ASP A 5 7.69 -4.49 -15.31
C ASP A 5 8.01 -3.38 -14.29
N ALA A 6 8.84 -2.41 -14.66
CA ALA A 6 9.40 -1.44 -13.72
C ALA A 6 8.30 -0.63 -13.02
N GLY A 7 8.27 -0.69 -11.68
CA GLY A 7 7.25 0.01 -10.88
C GLY A 7 5.90 -0.71 -10.78
N HIS A 8 5.70 -1.81 -11.52
CA HIS A 8 4.38 -2.41 -11.70
C HIS A 8 4.33 -3.91 -11.44
N VAL A 9 5.31 -4.70 -11.91
CA VAL A 9 5.27 -6.15 -11.76
C VAL A 9 6.61 -6.66 -11.25
N TYR A 10 6.54 -7.37 -10.13
CA TYR A 10 7.68 -7.97 -9.45
C TYR A 10 7.43 -9.46 -9.26
N GLU A 11 8.49 -10.22 -9.40
CA GLU A 11 8.56 -11.61 -8.95
C GLU A 11 9.34 -11.64 -7.63
N ILE A 12 8.77 -12.25 -6.61
CA ILE A 12 9.37 -12.37 -5.27
C ILE A 12 9.61 -13.84 -4.96
N ASP A 13 10.70 -14.10 -4.25
CA ASP A 13 11.13 -15.46 -3.92
C ASP A 13 10.22 -16.06 -2.84
N CYS A 14 10.11 -17.38 -2.85
CA CYS A 14 9.44 -18.14 -1.80
C CYS A 14 10.44 -18.68 -0.79
N ILE A 15 9.98 -18.78 0.46
CA ILE A 15 10.59 -19.64 1.47
C ILE A 15 9.75 -20.93 1.44
N ASP A 16 10.40 -22.09 1.41
CA ASP A 16 9.77 -23.42 1.38
C ASP A 16 8.95 -23.74 0.11
N GLY A 17 9.50 -23.43 -1.07
CA GLY A 17 8.93 -23.82 -2.36
C GLY A 17 9.77 -23.36 -3.56
N GLU A 18 9.52 -23.94 -4.73
CA GLU A 18 10.24 -23.58 -5.97
C GLU A 18 9.51 -22.50 -6.79
N GLU A 19 8.21 -22.29 -6.56
CA GLU A 19 7.40 -21.36 -7.35
C GLU A 19 7.46 -19.94 -6.80
N ALA A 20 8.11 -19.03 -7.54
CA ALA A 20 8.12 -17.62 -7.21
C ALA A 20 6.72 -17.00 -7.24
N GLN A 21 6.47 -16.02 -6.37
CA GLN A 21 5.20 -15.30 -6.32
C GLN A 21 5.24 -14.02 -7.14
N LYS A 22 4.08 -13.58 -7.61
CA LYS A 22 3.96 -12.36 -8.40
C LYS A 22 3.22 -11.27 -7.63
N LEU A 23 3.84 -10.09 -7.49
CA LEU A 23 3.22 -8.88 -6.97
C LEU A 23 3.00 -7.89 -8.11
N SER A 24 1.74 -7.52 -8.34
CA SER A 24 1.36 -6.60 -9.42
C SER A 24 0.67 -5.35 -8.87
N PHE A 25 1.27 -4.19 -9.08
CA PHE A 25 0.72 -2.87 -8.80
C PHE A 25 -0.03 -2.32 -10.00
N VAL A 26 -1.05 -1.50 -9.75
CA VAL A 26 -1.83 -0.85 -10.79
C VAL A 26 -0.93 -0.07 -11.75
N LYS A 27 -1.17 -0.22 -13.05
CA LYS A 27 -0.51 0.55 -14.11
C LYS A 27 -1.55 1.33 -14.88
N ARG A 28 -1.33 2.64 -14.98
CA ARG A 28 -2.17 3.58 -15.73
C ARG A 28 -1.32 4.23 -16.81
N GLU A 29 -1.96 4.61 -17.91
CA GLU A 29 -1.33 5.30 -19.04
C GLU A 29 -1.94 6.69 -19.19
N GLY A 30 -1.18 7.63 -19.78
CA GLY A 30 -1.64 9.00 -20.08
C GLY A 30 -0.76 10.10 -19.47
N PRO A 31 -1.16 11.38 -19.59
CA PRO A 31 -0.31 12.53 -19.22
C PRO A 31 0.17 12.54 -17.76
N GLY A 32 -0.59 11.93 -16.85
CA GLY A 32 -0.23 11.80 -15.44
C GLY A 32 0.71 10.64 -15.10
N TYR A 33 1.06 9.81 -16.09
CA TYR A 33 1.85 8.59 -15.94
C TYR A 33 2.95 8.54 -17.01
N PRO A 34 3.91 9.50 -16.97
CA PRO A 34 4.98 9.53 -17.95
C PRO A 34 5.75 8.20 -17.90
N PHE A 35 6.18 7.72 -19.07
CA PHE A 35 6.92 6.47 -19.28
C PHE A 35 6.12 5.16 -19.19
N ASN A 36 4.86 5.20 -18.76
CA ASN A 36 4.02 4.01 -18.79
C ASN A 36 3.55 3.70 -20.21
N LYS A 37 3.72 2.44 -20.62
CA LYS A 37 3.13 1.86 -21.83
C LYS A 37 2.23 0.71 -21.42
N GLY A 38 0.97 0.74 -21.88
CA GLY A 38 -0.07 -0.19 -21.47
C GLY A 38 -0.64 0.13 -20.10
N SER A 39 -1.83 -0.43 -19.83
CA SER A 39 -2.54 -0.32 -18.56
C SER A 39 -3.01 -1.68 -18.09
N HIS A 40 -2.98 -1.92 -16.78
CA HIS A 40 -3.58 -3.10 -16.17
C HIS A 40 -4.00 -2.84 -14.72
N PRO A 41 -5.03 -3.54 -14.21
CA PRO A 41 -5.37 -3.47 -12.80
C PRO A 41 -4.25 -4.07 -11.94
N GLY A 42 -4.27 -3.73 -10.64
CA GLY A 42 -3.32 -4.24 -9.67
C GLY A 42 -3.55 -3.59 -8.30
N THR A 43 -2.72 -3.96 -7.34
CA THR A 43 -2.77 -3.37 -6.00
C THR A 43 -2.12 -1.98 -5.95
N ASN A 44 -2.05 -1.38 -4.77
CA ASN A 44 -1.25 -0.18 -4.52
C ASN A 44 -0.35 -0.40 -3.30
N VAL A 45 0.62 0.49 -3.11
CA VAL A 45 1.62 0.35 -2.03
C VAL A 45 0.99 0.34 -0.63
N ARG A 46 -0.15 1.02 -0.44
CA ARG A 46 -0.83 1.10 0.87
C ARG A 46 -1.47 -0.22 1.22
N GLU A 47 -2.14 -0.88 0.27
CA GLU A 47 -2.71 -2.21 0.46
C GLU A 47 -1.63 -3.24 0.82
N VAL A 48 -0.47 -3.19 0.13
CA VAL A 48 0.66 -4.05 0.48
C VAL A 48 1.17 -3.75 1.89
N ILE A 49 1.32 -2.48 2.28
CA ILE A 49 1.72 -2.11 3.64
C ILE A 49 0.67 -2.57 4.67
N ARG A 50 -0.63 -2.51 4.37
CA ARG A 50 -1.68 -3.04 5.25
C ARG A 50 -1.51 -4.55 5.46
N CYS A 51 -1.27 -5.31 4.40
CA CYS A 51 -0.95 -6.74 4.51
C CYS A 51 0.32 -6.99 5.35
N LEU A 52 1.37 -6.19 5.17
CA LEU A 52 2.61 -6.32 5.95
C LEU A 52 2.37 -6.00 7.43
N ILE A 53 1.61 -4.94 7.75
CA ILE A 53 1.25 -4.60 9.14
C ILE A 53 0.51 -5.76 9.80
N ASP A 54 -0.48 -6.34 9.11
CA ASP A 54 -1.23 -7.48 9.63
C ASP A 54 -0.33 -8.70 9.87
N ARG A 55 0.52 -9.03 8.88
CA ARG A 55 1.49 -10.13 9.01
C ARG A 55 2.49 -9.91 10.14
N THR A 56 3.02 -8.69 10.29
CA THR A 56 3.97 -8.33 11.36
C THR A 56 3.30 -8.40 12.73
N LYS A 57 2.04 -7.96 12.87
CA LYS A 57 1.27 -8.14 14.11
C LYS A 57 1.13 -9.62 14.48
N TYR A 58 0.78 -10.45 13.50
CA TYR A 58 0.67 -11.89 13.73
C TYR A 58 1.99 -12.48 14.22
N LEU A 59 3.11 -12.16 13.56
CA LEU A 59 4.44 -12.63 13.97
C LEU A 59 4.82 -12.16 15.38
N ASN A 60 4.57 -10.89 15.71
CA ASN A 60 4.85 -10.36 17.05
C ASN A 60 4.02 -11.06 18.12
N ASN A 61 2.77 -11.43 17.81
CA ASN A 61 1.92 -12.16 18.74
C ASN A 61 2.40 -13.61 18.98
N GLN A 62 3.10 -14.21 18.02
CA GLN A 62 3.71 -15.54 18.20
C GLN A 62 4.98 -15.48 19.06
N LYS A 63 5.83 -14.47 18.82
CA LYS A 63 7.06 -14.27 19.56
C LYS A 63 7.37 -12.77 19.66
N PRO A 64 6.97 -12.11 20.75
CA PRO A 64 7.20 -10.68 20.91
C PRO A 64 8.68 -10.32 20.96
N CYS A 65 9.08 -9.30 20.22
CA CYS A 65 10.42 -8.72 20.33
C CYS A 65 10.45 -7.25 19.90
N ALA A 66 11.42 -6.50 20.41
CA ALA A 66 11.53 -5.06 20.19
C ALA A 66 11.72 -4.69 18.70
N GLU A 67 12.38 -5.55 17.92
CA GLU A 67 12.59 -5.35 16.49
C GLU A 67 11.29 -5.44 15.70
N THR A 68 10.43 -6.41 16.04
CA THR A 68 9.15 -6.60 15.36
C THR A 68 8.17 -5.49 15.74
N GLU A 69 8.18 -5.03 16.99
CA GLU A 69 7.44 -3.84 17.44
C GLU A 69 7.90 -2.57 16.70
N SER A 70 9.21 -2.37 16.58
CA SER A 70 9.78 -1.24 15.83
C SER A 70 9.42 -1.29 14.34
N ALA A 71 9.50 -2.47 13.72
CA ALA A 71 9.10 -2.67 12.33
C ALA A 71 7.61 -2.34 12.13
N LEU A 72 6.75 -2.73 13.07
CA LEU A 72 5.32 -2.43 13.05
C LEU A 72 5.06 -0.91 13.09
N GLU A 73 5.74 -0.15 13.95
CA GLU A 73 5.60 1.31 14.02
C GLU A 73 6.13 2.01 12.76
N CYS A 74 7.23 1.52 12.18
CA CYS A 74 7.74 2.02 10.91
C CYS A 74 6.75 1.80 9.76
N LEU A 75 6.14 0.61 9.67
CA LEU A 75 5.13 0.30 8.65
C LEU A 75 3.89 1.19 8.80
N LYS A 76 3.39 1.39 10.03
CA LYS A 76 2.27 2.31 10.31
C LYS A 76 2.61 3.74 9.91
N THR A 77 3.83 4.19 10.21
CA THR A 77 4.31 5.52 9.84
C THR A 77 4.38 5.68 8.31
N ALA A 78 4.90 4.69 7.60
CA ALA A 78 4.93 4.70 6.14
C ALA A 78 3.51 4.78 5.56
N LEU A 79 2.55 4.00 6.08
CA LEU A 79 1.16 4.05 5.66
C LEU A 79 0.54 5.45 5.87
N PHE A 80 0.75 6.04 7.05
CA PHE A 80 0.32 7.40 7.35
C PHE A 80 0.87 8.41 6.34
N LEU A 81 2.17 8.37 6.05
CA LEU A 81 2.81 9.30 5.12
C LEU A 81 2.25 9.18 3.70
N TYR A 82 1.94 7.96 3.23
CA TYR A 82 1.29 7.77 1.93
C TYR A 82 -0.12 8.35 1.88
N GLU A 83 -0.90 8.19 2.94
CA GLU A 83 -2.26 8.74 3.04
C GLU A 83 -2.23 10.27 3.14
N ALA A 84 -1.34 10.83 3.96
CA ALA A 84 -1.15 12.27 4.10
C ALA A 84 -0.73 12.92 2.77
N ARG A 85 0.20 12.28 2.03
CA ARG A 85 0.62 12.74 0.70
C ARG A 85 -0.55 12.79 -0.27
N ALA A 86 -1.43 11.78 -0.24
CA ALA A 86 -2.58 11.76 -1.12
C ALA A 86 -3.64 12.77 -0.71
N ALA A 87 -3.87 12.95 0.60
CA ALA A 87 -4.74 13.99 1.10
C ALA A 87 -4.30 15.37 0.59
N ARG A 88 -3.02 15.70 0.74
CA ARG A 88 -2.42 16.92 0.17
C ARG A 88 -2.61 17.04 -1.33
N ARG A 89 -2.40 15.96 -2.10
CA ARG A 89 -2.54 15.98 -3.57
C ARG A 89 -3.97 16.18 -4.05
N HIS A 90 -4.95 15.82 -3.24
CA HIS A 90 -6.38 16.01 -3.51
C HIS A 90 -6.97 17.18 -2.72
N ASN A 91 -6.12 18.08 -2.20
CA ASN A 91 -6.51 19.26 -1.42
C ASN A 91 -7.51 18.96 -0.29
N ARG A 92 -7.36 17.81 0.36
CA ARG A 92 -8.20 17.34 1.47
C ARG A 92 -7.39 17.22 2.75
N HIS A 93 -8.07 17.29 3.89
CA HIS A 93 -7.46 17.08 5.20
C HIS A 93 -7.59 15.62 5.61
N LEU A 94 -6.48 15.00 5.97
CA LEU A 94 -6.49 13.66 6.55
C LEU A 94 -6.94 13.76 8.02
N LYS A 95 -8.21 13.45 8.29
CA LYS A 95 -8.78 13.42 9.64
C LYS A 95 -8.76 12.00 10.18
N LEU A 96 -7.89 11.76 11.16
CA LEU A 96 -7.77 10.48 11.86
C LEU A 96 -7.84 10.72 13.36
N ALA A 97 -8.63 9.93 14.10
CA ALA A 97 -8.58 9.96 15.56
C ALA A 97 -7.39 9.16 16.12
N SER A 98 -6.89 8.17 15.35
CA SER A 98 -5.71 7.39 15.69
C SER A 98 -5.06 6.77 14.44
N THR A 99 -3.81 6.31 14.57
CA THR A 99 -3.12 5.57 13.50
C THR A 99 -3.78 4.23 13.19
N ASN A 100 -4.55 3.64 14.12
CA ASN A 100 -5.29 2.41 13.88
C ASN A 100 -6.40 2.58 12.83
N GLU A 101 -6.95 3.78 12.67
CA GLU A 101 -7.97 4.03 11.63
C GLU A 101 -7.42 3.81 10.21
N LEU A 102 -6.10 3.92 10.00
CA LEU A 102 -5.48 3.66 8.70
C LEU A 102 -5.63 2.20 8.24
N MET A 103 -5.85 1.29 9.18
CA MET A 103 -5.93 -0.15 8.98
C MET A 103 -7.35 -0.65 8.82
N TYR A 104 -8.28 -0.10 9.61
CA TYR A 104 -9.61 -0.70 9.79
C TYR A 104 -10.75 0.15 9.25
N ARG A 105 -10.48 1.42 8.91
CA ARG A 105 -11.51 2.28 8.33
C ARG A 105 -11.73 1.89 6.87
N GLU A 106 -12.98 2.00 6.44
CA GLU A 106 -13.34 1.82 5.03
C GLU A 106 -12.53 2.76 4.13
N VAL A 107 -12.10 2.22 2.99
CA VAL A 107 -11.34 2.93 1.98
C VAL A 107 -12.21 3.17 0.74
N CYS A 108 -12.01 4.29 0.06
CA CYS A 108 -12.75 4.60 -1.16
C CYS A 108 -12.53 3.53 -2.25
N ASP A 109 -13.59 3.08 -2.92
CA ASP A 109 -13.48 1.99 -3.89
C ASP A 109 -12.63 2.28 -5.13
N GLY A 110 -12.56 3.55 -5.57
CA GLY A 110 -11.77 3.92 -6.74
C GLY A 110 -10.28 4.05 -6.46
N CYS A 111 -9.89 4.62 -5.32
CA CYS A 111 -8.50 4.99 -5.03
C CYS A 111 -7.88 4.32 -3.79
N LYS A 112 -8.70 3.62 -3.01
CA LYS A 112 -8.35 2.90 -1.78
C LYS A 112 -7.61 3.79 -0.76
N HIS A 113 -8.07 5.03 -0.66
CA HIS A 113 -7.64 6.03 0.32
C HIS A 113 -8.59 6.12 1.50
N VAL A 114 -8.04 6.31 2.69
CA VAL A 114 -8.83 6.64 3.88
C VAL A 114 -9.29 8.10 3.83
N GLY A 115 -10.58 8.32 4.14
CA GLY A 115 -11.17 9.66 4.15
C GLY A 115 -11.26 10.31 2.77
N CYS A 116 -11.45 9.51 1.72
CA CYS A 116 -11.82 10.01 0.40
C CYS A 116 -13.34 9.87 0.22
N GLU A 117 -14.00 10.94 -0.20
CA GLU A 117 -15.46 11.05 -0.34
C GLU A 117 -15.96 10.65 -1.74
N GLY A 118 -15.15 9.93 -2.52
CA GLY A 118 -15.54 9.44 -3.85
C GLY A 118 -15.12 10.33 -5.03
N HIS A 119 -14.68 11.57 -4.79
CA HIS A 119 -14.18 12.50 -5.82
C HIS A 119 -12.77 12.18 -6.34
N CYS A 120 -12.31 10.93 -6.25
CA CYS A 120 -10.96 10.55 -6.66
C CYS A 120 -10.74 10.50 -8.18
N SER A 121 -11.83 10.53 -8.94
CA SER A 121 -11.88 10.47 -10.41
C SER A 121 -12.00 11.84 -11.06
N GLU A 122 -12.35 12.87 -10.28
CA GLU A 122 -12.53 14.24 -10.74
C GLU A 122 -11.14 14.89 -10.81
N LYS A 123 -10.56 14.88 -12.01
CA LYS A 123 -9.38 15.66 -12.38
C LYS A 123 -9.62 16.35 -13.71
#